data_AF-A0A643JVZ1-F1
#
_entry.id   AF-A0A643JVZ1-F1
#
_cell.length_a   1.000
_cell.length_b   1.000
_cell.length_c   1.000
_cell.angle_alpha   90.00
_cell.angle_beta   90.00
_cell.angle_gamma   90.00
#
_symmetry.space_group_name_H-M   'P 1'
#
loop_
_entity.id
_entity.type
_entity.pdbx_description
1 polymer ?
#
loop_
_entity_poly.entity_id
_entity_poly.type
_entity_poly.pdbx_seq_one_letter_code
_entity_poly.pdbx_strand_id
1 'polypeptide(L)'
;MSGQDDADRRLGRRTYLGVAASAGLAGLAGCSSGSTATAARGPPKVPESKLDEGGWEQVDEQTRDPAFEQSFGPVSVSAAFRTLVFEDIELATELKEKTLGQAEGQFSMFFATRVTLDPSLATLPDAARGPVVEQVETQAREQFESQLESAGLTDIEQASSGSLTVETGETARVTNYSAAFPFEGITFPLTEEKQLEIDGKKLGVSGLLAVWEHDGSILIAGGAHPGENLDLGVTKEPTSAIEVSVDIDLGLTPDAYREELRSLVTAVE
;
A
#
# COMPACT_ATOMS: atom_id res chain seq x y z
N MET A 1 -7.68 -48.49 5.80
CA MET A 1 -8.99 -47.86 6.06
C MET A 1 -8.74 -46.57 6.81
N SER A 2 -8.99 -45.43 6.14
CA SER A 2 -9.33 -44.09 6.66
C SER A 2 -8.40 -43.49 7.74
N GLY A 3 -7.59 -42.45 7.51
CA GLY A 3 -7.54 -41.51 6.38
C GLY A 3 -8.50 -40.32 6.53
N GLN A 4 -8.46 -39.63 7.67
CA GLN A 4 -9.11 -38.32 7.87
C GLN A 4 -8.53 -37.72 9.16
N ASP A 5 -7.75 -36.63 9.06
CA ASP A 5 -7.58 -35.60 10.13
C ASP A 5 -6.53 -34.51 9.84
N ASP A 6 -5.89 -34.46 8.66
CA ASP A 6 -4.96 -33.37 8.30
C ASP A 6 -5.54 -32.35 7.30
N ALA A 7 -6.82 -32.00 7.43
CA ALA A 7 -7.50 -31.02 6.55
C ALA A 7 -7.80 -29.66 7.20
N ASP A 8 -7.42 -29.44 8.47
CA ASP A 8 -7.97 -28.33 9.26
C ASP A 8 -6.99 -27.17 9.56
N ARG A 9 -6.02 -26.94 8.67
CA ARG A 9 -5.02 -25.87 8.84
C ARG A 9 -4.82 -24.99 7.61
N ARG A 10 -5.91 -24.58 6.96
CA ARG A 10 -5.92 -23.43 6.05
C ARG A 10 -7.23 -22.65 6.19
N LEU A 11 -7.32 -21.88 7.28
CA LEU A 11 -8.31 -20.82 7.39
C LEU A 11 -7.58 -19.48 7.25
N GLY A 12 -7.44 -19.03 6.01
CA GLY A 12 -7.04 -17.67 5.69
C GLY A 12 -8.04 -16.70 6.32
N ARG A 13 -7.55 -15.86 7.22
CA ARG A 13 -8.31 -14.77 7.83
C ARG A 13 -8.53 -13.66 6.82
N ARG A 14 -9.44 -13.88 5.87
CA ARG A 14 -10.10 -12.79 5.12
C ARG A 14 -11.32 -12.36 5.90
N THR A 15 -11.14 -11.46 6.87
CA THR A 15 -12.28 -10.76 7.48
C THR A 15 -12.68 -9.64 6.53
N TYR A 16 -13.63 -9.94 5.65
CA TYR A 16 -14.36 -8.93 4.90
C TYR A 16 -15.28 -8.16 5.86
N LEU A 17 -14.97 -6.90 6.15
CA LEU A 17 -15.93 -5.95 6.75
C LEU A 17 -16.68 -5.22 5.64
N GLY A 18 -17.42 -5.99 4.83
CA GLY A 18 -18.42 -5.46 3.91
C GLY A 18 -19.80 -5.52 4.55
N VAL A 19 -20.16 -4.53 5.37
CA VAL A 19 -21.57 -4.30 5.75
C VAL A 19 -21.97 -2.93 5.26
N ALA A 20 -22.64 -2.94 4.11
CA ALA A 20 -23.45 -1.85 3.61
C ALA A 20 -24.53 -1.47 4.65
N ALA A 21 -24.59 -0.19 5.01
CA ALA A 21 -25.75 0.41 5.64
C ALA A 21 -25.96 1.82 5.10
N SER A 22 -26.54 1.90 3.91
CA SER A 22 -27.23 3.09 3.44
C SER A 22 -28.46 3.34 4.32
N ALA A 23 -28.44 4.39 5.15
CA ALA A 23 -29.66 4.96 5.74
C ALA A 23 -29.44 6.37 6.31
N GLY A 24 -30.17 7.35 5.76
CA GLY A 24 -30.77 8.42 6.58
C GLY A 24 -30.11 9.80 6.56
N LEU A 25 -30.54 10.66 5.63
CA LEU A 25 -30.53 12.11 5.83
C LEU A 25 -31.55 12.49 6.92
N ALA A 26 -31.10 12.99 8.07
CA ALA A 26 -31.88 13.85 8.97
C ALA A 26 -30.95 14.63 9.90
N GLY A 27 -31.02 15.96 9.84
CA GLY A 27 -30.06 16.86 10.47
C GLY A 27 -30.20 17.04 11.98
N LEU A 28 -29.11 17.54 12.57
CA LEU A 28 -29.15 18.41 13.73
C LEU A 28 -28.19 19.58 13.49
N ALA A 29 -28.77 20.77 13.51
CA ALA A 29 -28.05 22.03 13.54
C ALA A 29 -27.30 22.17 14.88
N GLY A 30 -26.02 22.53 14.79
CA GLY A 30 -25.19 22.96 15.90
C GLY A 30 -24.13 23.91 15.38
N CYS A 31 -24.48 25.20 15.31
CA CYS A 31 -23.52 26.25 15.00
C CYS A 31 -22.63 26.51 16.24
N SER A 32 -21.34 26.21 16.12
CA SER A 32 -20.29 26.88 16.89
C SER A 32 -19.07 27.07 16.01
N SER A 33 -18.91 28.30 15.54
CA SER A 33 -17.67 29.01 15.17
C SER A 33 -16.41 28.16 14.93
N GLY A 34 -16.03 28.02 13.66
CA GLY A 34 -14.73 27.45 13.28
C GLY A 34 -14.69 26.84 11.88
N SER A 35 -15.14 27.56 10.85
CA SER A 35 -15.23 27.05 9.47
C SER A 35 -13.89 26.86 8.75
N THR A 36 -12.76 26.79 9.46
CA THR A 36 -11.43 26.52 8.90
C THR A 36 -10.78 25.24 9.42
N ALA A 37 -11.30 24.61 10.49
CA ALA A 37 -10.74 23.38 11.08
C ALA A 37 -11.38 22.07 10.58
N THR A 38 -12.49 22.15 9.82
CA THR A 38 -13.18 20.96 9.26
C THR A 38 -12.64 20.58 7.89
N ALA A 39 -12.31 21.54 7.02
CA ALA A 39 -11.74 21.26 5.70
C ALA A 39 -10.34 20.62 5.83
N ALA A 40 -9.57 21.02 6.85
CA ALA A 40 -8.29 20.39 7.16
C ALA A 40 -8.45 18.90 7.50
N ARG A 41 -9.58 18.48 8.10
CA ARG A 41 -9.88 17.08 8.44
C ARG A 41 -10.53 16.26 7.32
N GLY A 42 -10.65 16.81 6.12
CA GLY A 42 -11.12 16.05 4.95
C GLY A 42 -10.09 15.00 4.51
N PRO A 43 -10.49 13.98 3.74
CA PRO A 43 -9.53 13.12 3.06
C PRO A 43 -8.69 13.94 2.05
N PRO A 44 -7.49 13.46 1.69
CA PRO A 44 -6.73 14.06 0.59
C PRO A 44 -7.46 13.86 -0.74
N LYS A 45 -7.29 14.78 -1.70
CA LYS A 45 -7.71 14.60 -3.08
C LYS A 45 -6.67 13.76 -3.80
N VAL A 46 -7.16 12.76 -4.50
CA VAL A 46 -6.35 11.83 -5.30
C VAL A 46 -6.66 12.03 -6.79
N PRO A 47 -5.75 11.63 -7.69
CA PRO A 47 -5.97 11.76 -9.13
C PRO A 47 -6.98 10.70 -9.63
N GLU A 48 -8.27 10.92 -9.38
CA GLU A 48 -9.36 9.96 -9.71
C GLU A 48 -9.28 9.47 -11.16
N SER A 49 -9.06 10.36 -12.13
CA SER A 49 -8.97 9.96 -13.54
C SER A 49 -7.78 9.02 -13.82
N LYS A 50 -6.63 9.19 -13.14
CA LYS A 50 -5.48 8.29 -13.31
C LYS A 50 -5.72 6.94 -12.63
N LEU A 51 -6.39 6.94 -11.48
CA LEU A 51 -6.78 5.72 -10.77
C LEU A 51 -7.76 4.89 -11.61
N ASP A 52 -8.79 5.53 -12.17
CA ASP A 52 -9.78 4.89 -13.03
C ASP A 52 -9.15 4.32 -14.32
N GLU A 53 -8.25 5.09 -14.95
CA GLU A 53 -7.54 4.65 -16.17
C GLU A 53 -6.56 3.50 -15.92
N GLY A 54 -5.99 3.41 -14.71
CA GLY A 54 -5.03 2.38 -14.31
C GLY A 54 -5.64 1.17 -13.59
N GLY A 55 -6.98 1.07 -13.49
CA GLY A 55 -7.64 -0.08 -12.85
C GLY A 55 -7.53 -0.11 -11.31
N TRP A 56 -7.25 1.04 -10.70
CA TRP A 56 -7.13 1.17 -9.25
C TRP A 56 -8.50 1.32 -8.60
N GLU A 57 -8.76 0.55 -7.54
CA GLU A 57 -9.96 0.69 -6.73
C GLU A 57 -9.62 1.05 -5.30
N GLN A 58 -10.44 1.90 -4.68
CA GLN A 58 -10.31 2.20 -3.25
C GLN A 58 -10.74 0.98 -2.44
N VAL A 59 -9.82 0.42 -1.66
CA VAL A 59 -10.05 -0.79 -0.85
C VAL A 59 -10.23 -0.49 0.64
N ASP A 60 -9.77 0.68 1.11
CA ASP A 60 -9.89 1.07 2.52
C ASP A 60 -9.90 2.60 2.70
N GLU A 61 -10.42 3.04 3.85
CA GLU A 61 -10.30 4.41 4.36
C GLU A 61 -10.05 4.34 5.87
N GLN A 62 -8.98 4.99 6.33
CA GLN A 62 -8.63 5.01 7.74
C GLN A 62 -8.63 6.42 8.30
N THR A 63 -9.10 6.54 9.53
CA THR A 63 -9.08 7.78 10.31
C THR A 63 -8.45 7.51 11.66
N ARG A 64 -7.47 8.32 12.04
CA ARG A 64 -6.89 8.32 13.39
C ARG A 64 -6.87 9.74 13.91
N ASP A 65 -7.70 10.01 14.93
CA ASP A 65 -7.86 11.34 15.53
C ASP A 65 -7.98 11.17 17.08
N PRO A 66 -6.90 11.42 17.85
CA PRO A 66 -5.55 11.73 17.39
C PRO A 66 -4.80 10.49 16.88
N ALA A 67 -3.95 10.67 15.88
CA ALA A 67 -2.90 9.73 15.50
C ALA A 67 -1.71 9.80 16.48
N PHE A 68 -1.33 11.02 16.89
CA PHE A 68 -0.39 11.24 18.00
C PHE A 68 -0.63 12.59 18.67
N GLU A 69 -0.15 12.72 19.90
CA GLU A 69 -0.08 13.99 20.63
C GLU A 69 1.31 14.12 21.26
N GLN A 70 2.01 15.22 21.00
CA GLN A 70 3.37 15.43 21.50
C GLN A 70 3.67 16.90 21.76
N SER A 71 4.53 17.17 22.75
CA SER A 71 4.99 18.52 23.06
C SER A 71 6.33 18.83 22.40
N PHE A 72 6.37 19.93 21.67
CA PHE A 72 7.55 20.51 21.02
C PHE A 72 7.91 21.81 21.75
N GLY A 73 8.69 21.70 22.82
CA GLY A 73 8.98 22.80 23.73
C GLY A 73 7.71 23.26 24.47
N PRO A 74 7.30 24.54 24.37
CA PRO A 74 6.11 25.05 25.04
C PRO A 74 4.79 24.77 24.29
N VAL A 75 4.85 24.19 23.09
CA VAL A 75 3.68 23.93 22.24
C VAL A 75 3.34 22.45 22.26
N SER A 76 2.10 22.10 22.58
CA SER A 76 1.55 20.75 22.38
C SER A 76 0.86 20.69 21.02
N VAL A 77 1.14 19.63 20.27
CA VAL A 77 0.60 19.39 18.92
C VAL A 77 -0.12 18.05 18.92
N SER A 78 -1.37 18.07 18.48
CA SER A 78 -2.18 16.89 18.19
C SER A 78 -2.26 16.72 16.68
N ALA A 79 -2.11 15.49 16.18
CA ALA A 79 -2.17 15.20 14.75
C ALA A 79 -3.31 14.23 14.45
N ALA A 80 -4.09 14.50 13.42
CA ALA A 80 -5.14 13.62 12.92
C ALA A 80 -4.82 13.17 11.49
N PHE A 81 -4.92 11.87 11.21
CA PHE A 81 -4.57 11.26 9.93
C PHE A 81 -5.85 10.78 9.25
N ARG A 82 -6.00 11.12 7.96
CA ARG A 82 -7.05 10.61 7.06
C ARG A 82 -6.38 9.96 5.86
N THR A 83 -6.50 8.65 5.75
CA THR A 83 -5.80 7.84 4.73
C THR A 83 -6.80 7.18 3.80
N LEU A 84 -6.58 7.32 2.49
CA LEU A 84 -7.24 6.56 1.44
C LEU A 84 -6.27 5.51 0.91
N VAL A 85 -6.74 4.28 0.72
CA VAL A 85 -5.92 3.16 0.26
C VAL A 85 -6.54 2.55 -0.99
N PHE A 86 -5.70 2.32 -2.00
CA PHE A 86 -6.06 1.83 -3.32
C PHE A 86 -5.21 0.61 -3.68
N GLU A 87 -5.82 -0.31 -4.42
CA GLU A 87 -5.19 -1.50 -4.96
C GLU A 87 -5.42 -1.57 -6.48
N ASP A 88 -4.41 -2.02 -7.21
CA ASP A 88 -4.55 -2.34 -8.64
C ASP A 88 -5.27 -3.69 -8.79
N ILE A 89 -6.58 -3.63 -8.98
CA ILE A 89 -7.44 -4.80 -9.06
C ILE A 89 -7.28 -5.52 -10.40
N GLU A 90 -6.91 -4.79 -11.46
CA GLU A 90 -6.64 -5.38 -12.77
C GLU A 90 -5.40 -6.28 -12.71
N LEU A 91 -4.29 -5.77 -12.15
CA LEU A 91 -3.08 -6.56 -11.92
C LEU A 91 -3.34 -7.73 -10.97
N ALA A 92 -4.05 -7.50 -9.86
CA ALA A 92 -4.36 -8.58 -8.92
C ALA A 92 -5.18 -9.71 -9.59
N THR A 93 -6.11 -9.35 -10.47
CA THR A 93 -6.91 -10.33 -11.24
C THR A 93 -6.05 -11.07 -12.26
N GLU A 94 -5.23 -10.36 -13.03
CA GLU A 94 -4.33 -10.95 -14.03
C GLU A 94 -3.36 -11.95 -13.37
N LEU A 95 -2.76 -11.58 -12.24
CA LEU A 95 -1.83 -12.44 -11.52
C LEU A 95 -2.52 -13.65 -10.91
N LYS A 96 -3.73 -13.47 -10.38
CA LYS A 96 -4.54 -14.60 -9.91
C LYS A 96 -4.83 -15.58 -11.03
N GLU A 97 -5.18 -15.11 -12.23
CA GLU A 97 -5.43 -15.97 -13.39
C GLU A 97 -4.16 -16.70 -13.85
N LYS A 98 -3.06 -15.96 -14.02
CA LYS A 98 -1.76 -16.51 -14.45
C LYS A 98 -1.18 -17.53 -13.47
N THR A 99 -1.51 -17.41 -12.18
CA THR A 99 -1.04 -18.32 -11.13
C THR A 99 -2.07 -19.37 -10.72
N LEU A 100 -3.18 -19.50 -11.46
CA LEU A 100 -4.28 -20.43 -11.15
C LEU A 100 -4.84 -20.27 -9.73
N GLY A 101 -4.85 -19.03 -9.22
CA GLY A 101 -5.29 -18.68 -7.88
C GLY A 101 -4.31 -19.03 -6.77
N GLN A 102 -3.08 -19.43 -7.09
CA GLN A 102 -2.06 -19.77 -6.09
C GLN A 102 -1.31 -18.55 -5.57
N ALA A 103 -1.24 -17.46 -6.35
CA ALA A 103 -0.80 -16.16 -5.85
C ALA A 103 -2.03 -15.32 -5.50
N GLU A 104 -2.28 -15.15 -4.20
CA GLU A 104 -3.28 -14.24 -3.68
C GLU A 104 -2.60 -13.19 -2.80
N GLY A 105 -2.88 -11.91 -3.02
CA GLY A 105 -2.30 -10.82 -2.24
C GLY A 105 -2.48 -9.47 -2.90
N GLN A 106 -2.05 -8.42 -2.21
CA GLN A 106 -2.01 -7.07 -2.75
C GLN A 106 -0.67 -6.88 -3.48
N PHE A 107 -0.70 -6.96 -4.81
CA PHE A 107 0.51 -6.93 -5.63
C PHE A 107 0.98 -5.52 -5.93
N SER A 108 0.06 -4.56 -6.02
CA SER A 108 0.39 -3.15 -6.08
C SER A 108 -0.60 -2.33 -5.27
N MET A 109 -0.05 -1.39 -4.50
CA MET A 109 -0.78 -0.57 -3.54
C MET A 109 -0.39 0.89 -3.71
N PHE A 110 -1.37 1.78 -3.59
CA PHE A 110 -1.20 3.21 -3.52
C PHE A 110 -2.01 3.75 -2.34
N PHE A 111 -1.47 4.73 -1.62
CA PHE A 111 -2.22 5.42 -0.57
C PHE A 111 -1.90 6.90 -0.56
N ALA A 112 -2.86 7.68 -0.08
CA ALA A 112 -2.71 9.10 0.19
C ALA A 112 -3.25 9.40 1.59
N THR A 113 -2.52 10.19 2.35
CA THR A 113 -2.88 10.60 3.70
C THR A 113 -2.80 12.11 3.83
N ARG A 114 -3.85 12.71 4.38
CA ARG A 114 -3.80 14.07 4.91
C ARG A 114 -3.56 14.02 6.42
N VAL A 115 -2.55 14.77 6.87
CA VAL A 115 -2.23 14.99 8.28
C VAL A 115 -2.64 16.40 8.66
N THR A 116 -3.64 16.49 9.53
CA THR A 116 -4.08 17.76 10.14
C THR A 116 -3.40 17.93 11.47
N LEU A 117 -2.92 19.14 11.76
CA LEU A 117 -2.31 19.47 13.06
C LEU A 117 -3.21 20.44 13.82
N ASP A 118 -3.32 20.25 15.13
CA ASP A 118 -3.89 21.20 16.07
C ASP A 118 -2.86 21.56 17.15
N PRO A 119 -2.34 22.81 17.19
CA PRO A 119 -2.59 23.89 16.24
C PRO A 119 -2.00 23.63 14.84
N SER A 120 -2.55 24.28 13.81
CA SER A 120 -2.12 24.07 12.40
C SER A 120 -0.64 24.40 12.17
N LEU A 121 -0.03 23.77 11.16
CA LEU A 121 1.38 24.00 10.82
C LEU A 121 1.68 25.47 10.55
N ALA A 122 0.77 26.16 9.85
CA ALA A 122 0.86 27.58 9.55
C ALA A 122 0.84 28.47 10.80
N THR A 123 0.23 28.01 11.89
CA THR A 123 0.16 28.76 13.17
C THR A 123 1.26 28.40 14.16
N LEU A 124 2.00 27.32 13.90
CA LEU A 124 3.11 26.91 14.76
C LEU A 124 4.26 27.92 14.72
N PRO A 125 4.94 28.16 15.85
CA PRO A 125 6.21 28.89 15.85
C PRO A 125 7.22 28.21 14.93
N ASP A 126 8.04 28.99 14.22
CA ASP A 126 9.02 28.46 13.25
C ASP A 126 9.98 27.43 13.88
N ALA A 127 10.33 27.61 15.16
CA ALA A 127 11.18 26.68 15.90
C ALA A 127 10.54 25.30 16.16
N ALA A 128 9.21 25.18 16.09
CA ALA A 128 8.48 23.93 16.29
C ALA A 128 8.09 23.24 14.97
N ARG A 129 8.01 23.98 13.84
CA ARG A 129 7.58 23.43 12.55
C ARG A 129 8.45 22.29 12.05
N GLY A 130 9.77 22.49 11.99
CA GLY A 130 10.72 21.46 11.55
C GLY A 130 10.61 20.16 12.36
N PRO A 131 10.71 20.22 13.71
CA PRO A 131 10.52 19.05 14.57
C PRO A 131 9.18 18.34 14.40
N VAL A 132 8.08 19.09 14.18
CA VAL A 132 6.76 18.50 13.96
C VAL A 132 6.70 17.76 12.62
N VAL A 133 7.23 18.34 11.54
CA VAL A 133 7.31 17.68 10.24
C VAL A 133 8.19 16.43 10.31
N GLU A 134 9.33 16.49 11.00
CA GLU A 134 10.21 15.34 11.22
C GLU A 134 9.51 14.22 12.02
N GLN A 135 8.70 14.57 13.03
CA GLN A 135 7.91 13.60 13.77
C GLN A 135 6.86 12.93 12.88
N VAL A 136 6.18 13.71 12.03
CA VAL A 136 5.20 13.17 11.07
C VAL A 136 5.87 12.25 10.05
N GLU A 137 7.04 12.63 9.52
CA GLU A 137 7.83 11.77 8.63
C GLU A 137 8.24 10.46 9.30
N THR A 138 8.69 10.53 10.56
CA THR A 138 9.09 9.34 11.32
C THR A 138 7.90 8.40 11.52
N GLN A 139 6.75 8.94 11.92
CA GLN A 139 5.52 8.16 12.05
C GLN A 139 5.06 7.59 10.70
N ALA A 140 5.18 8.35 9.61
CA ALA A 140 4.83 7.88 8.27
C ALA A 140 5.69 6.68 7.84
N ARG A 141 7.01 6.74 8.08
CA ARG A 141 7.94 5.64 7.79
C ARG A 141 7.64 4.40 8.62
N GLU A 142 7.46 4.55 9.93
CA GLU A 142 7.11 3.44 10.83
C GLU A 142 5.79 2.76 10.45
N GLN A 143 4.77 3.56 10.11
CA GLN A 143 3.47 3.02 9.68
C GLN A 143 3.57 2.34 8.31
N PHE A 144 4.34 2.88 7.38
CA PHE A 144 4.52 2.28 6.06
C PHE A 144 5.28 0.94 6.17
N GLU A 145 6.37 0.89 6.93
CA GLU A 145 7.11 -0.35 7.21
C GLU A 145 6.18 -1.41 7.84
N SER A 146 5.39 -1.03 8.85
CA SER A 146 4.42 -1.94 9.48
C SER A 146 3.32 -2.43 8.53
N GLN A 147 2.91 -1.60 7.56
CA GLN A 147 1.95 -2.01 6.53
C GLN A 147 2.57 -3.00 5.55
N LEU A 148 3.81 -2.79 5.11
CA LEU A 148 4.54 -3.74 4.27
C LEU A 148 4.68 -5.10 4.98
N GLU A 149 5.03 -5.11 6.26
CA GLU A 149 5.09 -6.34 7.07
C GLU A 149 3.71 -7.02 7.16
N SER A 150 2.65 -6.24 7.41
CA SER A 150 1.28 -6.75 7.53
C SER A 150 0.75 -7.32 6.20
N ALA A 151 1.25 -6.82 5.07
CA ALA A 151 1.00 -7.35 3.73
C ALA A 151 1.80 -8.63 3.42
N GLY A 152 2.61 -9.12 4.37
CA GLY A 152 3.40 -10.34 4.22
C GLY A 152 4.76 -10.14 3.57
N LEU A 153 5.21 -8.89 3.41
CA LEU A 153 6.54 -8.60 2.90
C LEU A 153 7.60 -8.81 3.98
N THR A 154 8.78 -9.20 3.53
CA THR A 154 9.96 -9.50 4.35
C THR A 154 11.16 -8.69 3.85
N ASP A 155 12.28 -8.72 4.57
CA ASP A 155 13.53 -8.02 4.19
C ASP A 155 13.31 -6.53 3.85
N ILE A 156 12.48 -5.84 4.64
CA ILE A 156 12.11 -4.44 4.41
C ILE A 156 13.28 -3.53 4.80
N GLU A 157 13.77 -2.76 3.84
CA GLU A 157 14.90 -1.86 4.01
C GLU A 157 14.64 -0.51 3.33
N GLN A 158 15.14 0.56 3.94
CA GLN A 158 15.18 1.88 3.30
C GLN A 158 16.33 1.89 2.29
N ALA A 159 16.00 1.87 1.01
CA ALA A 159 16.96 1.77 -0.09
C ALA A 159 17.65 3.10 -0.39
N SER A 160 16.90 4.21 -0.40
CA SER A 160 17.44 5.55 -0.64
C SER A 160 16.50 6.64 -0.16
N SER A 161 17.02 7.85 0.02
CA SER A 161 16.24 9.06 0.25
C SER A 161 16.49 10.08 -0.85
N GLY A 162 15.52 10.97 -1.07
CA GLY A 162 15.61 12.00 -2.10
C GLY A 162 14.48 13.00 -2.00
N SER A 163 14.23 13.69 -3.10
CA SER A 163 13.09 14.58 -3.23
C SER A 163 12.48 14.52 -4.63
N LEU A 164 11.22 14.90 -4.73
CA LEU A 164 10.53 15.12 -5.99
C LEU A 164 9.66 16.38 -5.90
N THR A 165 9.33 16.98 -7.03
CA THR A 165 8.36 18.06 -7.11
C THR A 165 6.99 17.47 -7.45
N VAL A 166 5.97 17.78 -6.65
CA VAL A 166 4.58 17.38 -6.92
C VAL A 166 3.95 18.32 -7.95
N GLU A 167 2.82 17.91 -8.54
CA GLU A 167 2.16 18.67 -9.61
C GLU A 167 1.68 20.06 -9.13
N THR A 168 1.41 20.21 -7.84
CA THR A 168 1.10 21.50 -7.18
C THR A 168 2.30 22.41 -6.96
N GLY A 169 3.52 21.90 -7.16
CA GLY A 169 4.77 22.69 -7.17
C GLY A 169 5.62 22.59 -5.90
N GLU A 170 5.10 21.97 -4.84
CA GLU A 170 5.83 21.73 -3.60
C GLU A 170 6.89 20.64 -3.77
N THR A 171 7.87 20.65 -2.87
CA THR A 171 8.92 19.62 -2.84
C THR A 171 8.59 18.58 -1.78
N ALA A 172 8.36 17.34 -2.22
CA ALA A 172 8.19 16.19 -1.35
C ALA A 172 9.54 15.55 -1.03
N ARG A 173 9.74 15.20 0.24
CA ARG A 173 10.84 14.36 0.70
C ARG A 173 10.45 12.91 0.48
N VAL A 174 11.33 12.16 -0.18
CA VAL A 174 11.07 10.78 -0.62
C VAL A 174 11.95 9.82 0.16
N THR A 175 11.37 8.71 0.60
CA THR A 175 12.07 7.52 1.07
C THR A 175 11.66 6.35 0.20
N ASN A 176 12.62 5.72 -0.47
CA ASN A 176 12.41 4.51 -1.25
C ASN A 176 12.70 3.29 -0.39
N TYR A 177 11.92 2.26 -0.59
CA TYR A 177 11.99 0.99 0.13
C TYR A 177 12.25 -0.16 -0.84
N SER A 178 13.00 -1.14 -0.36
CA SER A 178 13.07 -2.48 -0.96
C SER A 178 12.52 -3.49 0.04
N ALA A 179 11.79 -4.47 -0.46
CA ALA A 179 11.27 -5.58 0.32
C ALA A 179 11.22 -6.85 -0.54
N ALA A 180 10.85 -7.97 0.06
CA ALA A 180 10.71 -9.25 -0.60
C ALA A 180 9.35 -9.89 -0.28
N PHE A 181 8.59 -10.23 -1.31
CA PHE A 181 7.41 -11.08 -1.20
C PHE A 181 7.85 -12.56 -1.24
N PRO A 182 7.56 -13.35 -0.20
CA PRO A 182 7.90 -14.78 -0.16
C PRO A 182 6.89 -15.58 -1.01
N PHE A 183 7.21 -15.81 -2.27
CA PHE A 183 6.40 -16.66 -3.12
C PHE A 183 6.67 -18.13 -2.77
N GLU A 184 5.65 -18.86 -2.28
CA GLU A 184 5.79 -20.22 -1.74
C GLU A 184 5.97 -21.31 -2.82
N GLY A 185 5.90 -20.95 -4.11
CA GLY A 185 5.98 -21.90 -5.22
C GLY A 185 4.59 -22.34 -5.68
N ILE A 186 4.55 -23.11 -6.76
CA ILE A 186 3.31 -23.59 -7.38
C ILE A 186 3.38 -25.09 -7.54
N THR A 187 2.31 -25.78 -7.16
CA THR A 187 2.16 -27.22 -7.41
C THR A 187 1.09 -27.46 -8.46
N PHE A 188 1.41 -28.26 -9.48
CA PHE A 188 0.48 -28.69 -10.51
C PHE A 188 0.28 -30.21 -10.46
N PRO A 189 -0.96 -30.72 -10.45
CA PRO A 189 -1.21 -32.15 -10.62
C PRO A 189 -0.92 -32.54 -12.08
N LEU A 190 0.00 -33.49 -12.29
CA LEU A 190 0.25 -34.10 -13.60
C LEU A 190 -0.61 -35.35 -13.80
N THR A 191 -0.78 -36.16 -12.75
CA THR A 191 -1.69 -37.31 -12.68
C THR A 191 -2.25 -37.44 -11.26
N GLU A 192 -3.11 -38.43 -10.99
CA GLU A 192 -3.63 -38.70 -9.63
C GLU A 192 -2.50 -38.99 -8.60
N GLU A 193 -1.32 -39.43 -9.06
CA GLU A 193 -0.20 -39.83 -8.19
C GLU A 193 1.07 -38.98 -8.37
N LYS A 194 1.11 -38.08 -9.37
CA LYS A 194 2.29 -37.27 -9.70
C LYS A 194 1.97 -35.79 -9.73
N GLN A 195 2.84 -35.01 -9.10
CA GLN A 195 2.76 -33.56 -9.06
C GLN A 195 4.05 -32.96 -9.60
N LEU A 196 3.91 -31.82 -10.26
CA LEU A 196 4.99 -30.93 -10.63
C LEU A 196 5.06 -29.83 -9.58
N GLU A 197 6.21 -29.67 -8.95
CA GLU A 197 6.46 -28.60 -7.99
C GLU A 197 7.45 -27.61 -8.59
N ILE A 198 7.08 -26.33 -8.52
CA ILE A 198 7.96 -25.20 -8.81
C ILE A 198 8.35 -24.60 -7.48
N ASP A 199 9.65 -24.58 -7.19
CA ASP A 199 10.18 -24.03 -5.97
C ASP A 199 9.79 -22.55 -5.82
N GLY A 200 9.44 -22.17 -4.60
CA GLY A 200 9.22 -20.78 -4.25
C GLY A 200 10.46 -19.92 -4.40
N LYS A 201 10.27 -18.62 -4.62
CA LYS A 201 11.35 -17.63 -4.63
C LYS A 201 10.93 -16.35 -3.91
N LYS A 202 11.91 -15.56 -3.48
CA LYS A 202 11.62 -14.19 -3.02
C LYS A 202 11.47 -13.29 -4.24
N LEU A 203 10.40 -12.50 -4.28
CA LEU A 203 10.18 -11.48 -5.30
C LEU A 203 10.48 -10.12 -4.73
N GLY A 204 11.41 -9.39 -5.36
CA GLY A 204 11.67 -8.01 -5.05
C GLY A 204 10.39 -7.18 -5.18
N VAL A 205 10.14 -6.37 -4.16
CA VAL A 205 9.09 -5.36 -4.10
C VAL A 205 9.76 -4.01 -3.88
N SER A 206 9.35 -3.01 -4.66
CA SER A 206 9.82 -1.64 -4.49
C SER A 206 8.71 -0.81 -3.86
N GLY A 207 9.07 0.02 -2.89
CA GLY A 207 8.15 0.95 -2.23
C GLY A 207 8.64 2.39 -2.34
N LEU A 208 7.70 3.32 -2.31
CA LEU A 208 7.98 4.75 -2.29
C LEU A 208 7.07 5.44 -1.28
N LEU A 209 7.66 6.30 -0.45
CA LEU A 209 6.96 7.15 0.51
C LEU A 209 7.39 8.60 0.28
N ALA A 210 6.43 9.49 0.04
CA ALA A 210 6.66 10.92 -0.17
C ALA A 210 5.89 11.73 0.89
N VAL A 211 6.54 12.74 1.46
CA VAL A 211 5.96 13.64 2.48
C VAL A 211 6.22 15.10 2.10
N TRP A 212 5.18 15.93 2.10
CA TRP A 212 5.30 17.37 1.82
C TRP A 212 4.30 18.20 2.62
N GLU A 213 4.59 19.48 2.80
CA GLU A 213 3.66 20.45 3.34
C GLU A 213 2.71 20.93 2.24
N HIS A 214 1.42 21.07 2.55
CA HIS A 214 0.42 21.60 1.63
C HIS A 214 -0.67 22.34 2.41
N ASP A 215 -0.88 23.62 2.09
CA ASP A 215 -1.93 24.48 2.68
C ASP A 215 -2.06 24.38 4.22
N GLY A 216 -0.93 24.37 4.93
CA GLY A 216 -0.88 24.30 6.39
C GLY A 216 -1.17 22.93 7.00
N SER A 217 -1.32 21.91 6.16
CA SER A 217 -1.35 20.47 6.49
C SER A 217 -0.06 19.80 6.01
N ILE A 218 0.09 18.51 6.33
CA ILE A 218 1.13 17.66 5.73
C ILE A 218 0.43 16.58 4.91
N LEU A 219 0.87 16.37 3.67
CA LEU A 219 0.44 15.28 2.82
C LEU A 219 1.51 14.19 2.82
N ILE A 220 1.03 12.95 2.83
CA ILE A 220 1.86 11.75 2.70
C ILE A 220 1.24 10.93 1.58
N ALA A 221 2.01 10.54 0.58
CA ALA A 221 1.56 9.61 -0.44
C ALA A 221 2.63 8.58 -0.73
N GLY A 222 2.22 7.37 -1.07
CA GLY A 222 3.16 6.29 -1.28
C GLY A 222 2.49 5.02 -1.72
N GLY A 223 3.26 3.96 -1.78
CA GLY A 223 2.80 2.68 -2.26
C GLY A 223 3.90 1.68 -2.46
N ALA A 224 3.52 0.48 -2.88
CA ALA A 224 4.42 -0.60 -3.21
C ALA A 224 4.00 -1.27 -4.52
N HIS A 225 4.98 -1.79 -5.25
CA HIS A 225 4.77 -2.47 -6.53
C HIS A 225 5.82 -3.56 -6.75
N PRO A 226 5.59 -4.49 -7.69
CA PRO A 226 6.60 -5.48 -8.05
C PRO A 226 7.88 -4.81 -8.53
N GLY A 227 9.01 -5.15 -7.88
CA GLY A 227 10.34 -4.62 -8.17
C GLY A 227 11.12 -5.45 -9.19
N GLU A 228 10.65 -6.67 -9.49
CA GLU A 228 11.20 -7.55 -10.51
C GLU A 228 10.07 -8.31 -11.22
N ASN A 229 10.38 -8.90 -12.37
CA ASN A 229 9.48 -9.85 -13.01
C ASN A 229 9.61 -11.25 -12.38
N LEU A 230 8.49 -11.97 -12.30
CA LEU A 230 8.51 -13.40 -11.99
C LEU A 230 8.65 -14.17 -13.29
N ASP A 231 9.86 -14.65 -13.52
CA ASP A 231 10.20 -15.64 -14.55
C ASP A 231 10.67 -16.91 -13.83
N LEU A 232 9.89 -17.99 -13.97
CA LEU A 232 10.15 -19.31 -13.38
C LEU A 232 10.01 -20.38 -14.46
N GLY A 233 11.10 -21.09 -14.75
CA GLY A 233 11.10 -22.27 -15.61
C GLY A 233 11.40 -23.54 -14.83
N VAL A 234 10.55 -24.56 -14.93
CA VAL A 234 10.85 -25.92 -14.46
C VAL A 234 10.72 -26.90 -15.63
N THR A 235 11.70 -27.78 -15.78
CA THR A 235 11.59 -28.95 -16.66
C THR A 235 11.71 -30.20 -15.81
N LYS A 236 10.75 -31.11 -15.94
CA LYS A 236 10.78 -32.43 -15.29
C LYS A 236 10.49 -33.51 -16.31
N GLU A 237 11.12 -34.66 -16.11
CA GLU A 237 10.87 -35.88 -16.88
C GLU A 237 10.05 -36.86 -16.03
N PRO A 238 8.70 -36.72 -15.95
CA PRO A 238 7.89 -37.61 -15.13
C PRO A 238 7.99 -39.09 -15.56
N THR A 239 8.41 -39.36 -16.81
CA THR A 239 8.78 -40.69 -17.30
C THR A 239 9.94 -40.56 -18.28
N SER A 240 10.67 -41.65 -18.55
CA SER A 240 11.76 -41.67 -19.55
C SER A 240 11.33 -41.38 -21.00
N ALA A 241 10.02 -41.21 -21.24
CA ALA A 241 9.44 -40.94 -22.56
C ALA A 241 8.72 -39.58 -22.63
N ILE A 242 8.59 -38.86 -21.52
CA ILE A 242 7.83 -37.62 -21.44
C ILE A 242 8.65 -36.60 -20.66
N GLU A 243 9.00 -35.50 -21.32
CA GLU A 243 9.50 -34.27 -20.72
C GLU A 243 8.35 -33.27 -20.62
N VAL A 244 8.23 -32.61 -19.47
CA VAL A 244 7.27 -31.54 -19.22
C VAL A 244 8.05 -30.31 -18.77
N SER A 245 7.97 -29.24 -19.56
CA SER A 245 8.49 -27.93 -19.22
C SER A 245 7.32 -27.00 -18.93
N VAL A 246 7.41 -26.28 -17.81
CA VAL A 246 6.50 -25.21 -17.42
C VAL A 246 7.32 -23.96 -17.23
N ASP A 247 7.06 -22.98 -18.08
CA ASP A 247 7.64 -21.64 -18.01
C ASP A 247 6.52 -20.67 -17.59
N ILE A 248 6.73 -19.99 -16.48
CA ILE A 248 5.82 -18.99 -15.92
C ILE A 248 6.51 -17.65 -16.03
N ASP A 249 6.04 -16.85 -16.97
CA ASP A 249 6.35 -15.44 -17.07
C ASP A 249 5.09 -14.64 -16.68
N LEU A 250 5.15 -13.92 -15.57
CA LEU A 250 4.04 -13.08 -15.14
C LEU A 250 3.91 -11.80 -15.98
N GLY A 251 4.91 -11.46 -16.80
CA GLY A 251 4.90 -10.27 -17.64
C GLY A 251 4.90 -8.98 -16.84
N LEU A 252 5.39 -9.01 -15.60
CA LEU A 252 5.45 -7.84 -14.73
C LEU A 252 6.46 -6.84 -15.30
N THR A 253 6.09 -5.57 -15.26
CA THR A 253 6.89 -4.46 -15.78
C THR A 253 7.29 -3.48 -14.66
N PRO A 254 8.33 -3.80 -13.85
CA PRO A 254 8.72 -3.00 -12.69
C PRO A 254 8.95 -1.52 -12.96
N ASP A 255 9.49 -1.19 -14.14
CA ASP A 255 9.74 0.20 -14.52
C ASP A 255 8.44 0.95 -14.80
N ALA A 256 7.46 0.31 -15.45
CA ALA A 256 6.15 0.91 -15.69
C ALA A 256 5.37 1.12 -14.38
N TYR A 257 5.37 0.13 -13.49
CA TYR A 257 4.73 0.27 -12.17
C TYR A 257 5.37 1.39 -11.33
N ARG A 258 6.70 1.54 -11.43
CA ARG A 258 7.41 2.64 -10.75
C ARG A 258 6.97 4.01 -11.30
N GLU A 259 6.87 4.14 -12.61
CA GLU A 259 6.45 5.38 -13.27
C GLU A 259 4.99 5.72 -12.95
N GLU A 260 4.11 4.71 -12.96
CA GLU A 260 2.71 4.83 -12.60
C GLU A 260 2.53 5.25 -11.14
N LEU A 261 3.13 4.53 -10.19
CA LEU A 261 3.05 4.87 -8.77
C LEU A 261 3.57 6.29 -8.52
N ARG A 262 4.68 6.66 -9.16
CA ARG A 262 5.23 8.02 -9.06
C ARG A 262 4.25 9.05 -9.61
N SER A 263 3.61 8.77 -10.74
CA SER A 263 2.59 9.65 -11.36
C SER A 263 1.37 9.84 -10.46
N LEU A 264 0.93 8.79 -9.76
CA LEU A 264 -0.14 8.87 -8.76
C LEU A 264 0.27 9.72 -7.56
N VAL A 265 1.45 9.45 -6.99
CA VAL A 265 2.00 10.18 -5.84
C VAL A 265 2.17 11.67 -6.14
N THR A 266 2.68 12.03 -7.32
CA THR A 266 2.90 13.44 -7.67
C THR A 266 1.61 14.21 -7.92
N ALA A 267 0.51 13.52 -8.24
CA ALA A 267 -0.78 14.13 -8.57
C ALA A 267 -1.74 14.18 -7.36
N VAL A 268 -1.27 13.87 -6.15
CA VAL A 268 -2.03 14.07 -4.92
C VAL A 268 -2.06 15.57 -4.60
N GLU A 269 -3.27 16.10 -4.68
CA GLU A 269 -3.71 17.50 -4.54
C GLU A 269 -2.99 18.54 -5.42
#